data_AF-A0A531M8U4-F1
#
_entry.id   AF-A0A531M8U4-F1
#
_cell.length_a   1.000
_cell.length_b   1.000
_cell.length_c   1.000
_cell.angle_alpha   90.00
_cell.angle_beta   90.00
_cell.angle_gamma   90.00
#
_symmetry.space_group_name_H-M   'P 1'
#
loop_
_entity.id
_entity.type
_entity.pdbx_description
1 polymer ?
#
loop_
_entity_poly.entity_id
_entity_poly.type
_entity_poly.pdbx_seq_one_letter_code
_entity_poly.pdbx_strand_id
1 'polypeptide(L)'
;FKAPCPSNSALDLASGTIIKGVSIDTSGLPQADKAITDQSDVLYGGKIVVRGSIEQRTQTITGKDYSLPWLVATRIVRTAKDSERKHCSSH
;
A
#
# COMPACT_ATOMS: atom_id res chain seq x y z
N PHE A 1 -13.03 -12.34 -14.73
CA PHE A 1 -12.56 -11.76 -13.46
C PHE A 1 -11.07 -11.50 -13.57
N LYS A 2 -10.66 -10.25 -13.75
CA LYS A 2 -9.24 -9.87 -13.80
C LYS A 2 -8.84 -9.55 -12.37
N ALA A 3 -7.82 -10.24 -11.86
CA ALA A 3 -7.34 -9.97 -10.50
C ALA A 3 -7.02 -8.47 -10.39
N PRO A 4 -7.46 -7.77 -9.32
CA PRO A 4 -7.09 -6.38 -9.13
C PRO A 4 -5.56 -6.32 -9.10
N CYS A 5 -4.92 -5.42 -9.85
CA CYS A 5 -3.46 -5.42 -9.84
C CYS A 5 -3.00 -4.95 -8.46
N PRO A 6 -2.23 -5.77 -7.73
CA PRO A 6 -1.85 -5.44 -6.38
C PRO A 6 -1.00 -4.17 -6.40
N SER A 7 -1.50 -3.12 -5.76
CA SER A 7 -0.72 -1.92 -5.48
C SER A 7 0.21 -2.22 -4.29
N ASN A 8 1.38 -2.79 -4.57
CA ASN A 8 2.40 -3.13 -3.55
C ASN A 8 3.63 -2.22 -3.62
N SER A 9 3.47 -1.00 -4.14
CA SER A 9 4.56 -0.04 -4.26
C SER A 9 4.30 1.17 -3.37
N ALA A 10 5.34 1.65 -2.67
CA ALA A 10 5.28 2.87 -1.88
C ALA A 10 6.32 3.87 -2.42
N LEU A 11 5.94 5.14 -2.50
CA LEU A 11 6.85 6.24 -2.77
C LEU A 11 7.47 6.69 -1.46
N ASP A 12 8.78 6.56 -1.32
CA ASP A 12 9.50 7.22 -0.24
C ASP A 12 9.62 8.71 -0.53
N LEU A 13 9.02 9.54 0.34
CA LEU A 13 9.03 10.99 0.18
C LEU A 13 10.39 11.62 0.50
N ALA A 14 11.26 10.93 1.24
CA ALA A 14 12.59 11.45 1.59
C ALA A 14 13.57 11.32 0.42
N SER A 15 13.60 10.14 -0.22
CA SER A 15 14.49 9.87 -1.37
C SER A 15 13.84 10.06 -2.74
N GLY A 16 12.51 10.16 -2.81
CA GLY A 16 11.76 10.16 -4.07
C GLY A 16 11.74 8.80 -4.79
N THR A 17 12.19 7.72 -4.12
CA THR A 17 12.31 6.39 -4.73
C THR A 17 11.03 5.57 -4.56
N ILE A 18 10.76 4.68 -5.52
CA ILE A 18 9.64 3.74 -5.43
C ILE A 18 10.15 2.43 -4.85
N ILE A 19 9.66 2.08 -3.66
CA ILE A 19 9.90 0.79 -3.01
C ILE A 19 8.81 -0.18 -3.46
N LYS A 20 9.21 -1.30 -4.06
CA LYS A 20 8.30 -2.36 -4.53
C LYS A 20 8.17 -3.46 -3.48
N GLY A 21 7.06 -4.21 -3.50
CA GLY A 21 6.84 -5.34 -2.59
C GLY A 21 6.51 -4.90 -1.16
N VAL A 22 5.95 -3.72 -1.00
CA VAL A 22 5.60 -3.14 0.30
C VAL A 22 4.25 -3.68 0.77
N SER A 23 4.23 -4.22 1.98
CA SER A 23 2.99 -4.56 2.69
C SER A 23 2.44 -3.30 3.35
N ILE A 24 1.14 -3.05 3.21
CA ILE A 24 0.50 -1.87 3.81
C ILE A 24 -0.19 -2.29 5.10
N ASP A 25 0.22 -1.70 6.21
CA ASP A 25 -0.40 -1.86 7.52
C ASP A 25 -1.35 -0.68 7.76
N THR A 26 -2.65 -0.95 7.75
CA THR A 26 -3.71 0.04 7.96
C THR A 26 -4.12 0.18 9.43
N SER A 27 -3.50 -0.58 10.35
CA SER A 27 -3.85 -0.56 11.78
C SER A 27 -3.68 0.83 12.40
N GLY A 28 -2.71 1.61 11.90
CA GLY A 28 -2.39 2.97 12.32
C GLY A 28 -3.32 4.07 11.78
N LEU A 29 -4.29 3.73 10.93
CA LEU A 29 -5.24 4.71 10.40
C LEU A 29 -6.25 5.16 11.48
N PRO A 30 -6.66 6.44 11.49
CA PRO A 30 -7.76 6.90 12.34
C PRO A 30 -9.08 6.25 11.93
N GLN A 31 -10.03 6.13 12.86
CA GLN A 31 -11.30 5.43 12.65
C GLN A 31 -12.08 5.94 11.41
N ALA A 32 -12.00 7.24 11.10
CA ALA A 32 -12.62 7.84 9.92
C ALA A 32 -12.05 7.28 8.61
N ASP A 33 -10.74 7.00 8.58
CA ASP A 33 -10.04 6.42 7.42
C ASP A 33 -10.18 4.90 7.38
N LYS A 34 -10.35 4.23 8.55
CA LYS A 34 -10.56 2.78 8.64
C LYS A 34 -11.80 2.34 7.85
N ALA A 35 -12.89 3.10 7.92
CA ALA A 35 -14.11 2.83 7.17
C ALA A 35 -13.91 2.82 5.63
N ILE A 36 -12.90 3.56 5.15
CA ILE A 36 -12.53 3.59 3.74
C ILE A 36 -11.64 2.38 3.42
N THR A 37 -10.66 2.04 4.27
CA THR A 37 -9.78 0.88 4.03
C THR A 37 -10.41 -0.48 4.27
N ASP A 38 -11.45 -0.58 5.09
CA ASP A 38 -12.23 -1.82 5.28
C ASP A 38 -12.92 -2.26 3.97
N GLN A 39 -13.09 -1.33 3.02
CA GLN A 39 -13.35 -1.67 1.64
C GLN A 39 -12.04 -2.15 1.01
N SER A 40 -11.61 -3.38 1.32
CA SER A 40 -10.34 -4.00 0.88
C SER A 40 -9.98 -3.77 -0.60
N ASP A 41 -10.98 -3.61 -1.46
CA ASP A 41 -10.84 -3.28 -2.88
C ASP A 41 -10.29 -1.86 -3.18
N VAL A 42 -10.44 -0.87 -2.30
CA VAL A 42 -9.92 0.48 -2.55
C VAL A 42 -8.41 0.58 -2.35
N LEU A 43 -7.87 -0.09 -1.35
CA LEU A 43 -6.42 -0.10 -1.10
C LEU A 43 -5.73 -1.03 -2.11
N TYR A 44 -6.22 -2.27 -2.23
CA TYR A 44 -5.63 -3.27 -3.11
C TYR A 44 -5.77 -2.87 -4.59
N GLY A 45 -6.88 -2.26 -4.98
CA GLY A 45 -7.13 -1.72 -6.32
C GLY A 45 -6.47 -0.36 -6.61
N GLY A 46 -5.64 0.15 -5.69
CA GLY A 46 -4.89 1.39 -5.86
C GLY A 46 -5.78 2.62 -6.05
N LYS A 47 -6.98 2.64 -5.46
CA LYS A 47 -7.97 3.72 -5.58
C LYS A 47 -7.71 4.85 -4.59
N ILE A 48 -6.89 4.64 -3.57
CA ILE A 48 -6.52 5.64 -2.56
C ILE A 48 -5.00 5.75 -2.42
N VAL A 49 -4.55 6.94 -2.06
CA VAL A 49 -3.17 7.22 -1.69
C VAL A 49 -3.12 7.35 -0.18
N VAL A 50 -2.39 6.43 0.46
CA VAL A 50 -2.12 6.46 1.90
C VAL A 50 -0.73 7.04 2.17
N ARG A 51 -0.58 7.71 3.30
CA ARG A 51 0.71 8.21 3.79
C ARG A 51 1.01 7.59 5.13
N GLY A 52 2.28 7.30 5.34
CA GLY A 52 2.73 6.55 6.50
C GLY A 52 4.24 6.59 6.66
N SER A 53 4.70 5.73 7.56
CA SER A 53 6.12 5.47 7.79
C SER A 53 6.50 4.14 7.17
N ILE A 54 7.68 4.07 6.57
CA ILE A 54 8.22 2.81 6.05
C ILE A 54 9.03 2.16 7.16
N GLU A 55 8.59 0.99 7.61
CA GLU A 55 9.26 0.15 8.59
C GLU A 55 9.80 -1.10 7.90
N GLN A 56 10.94 -1.61 8.36
CA GLN A 56 11.39 -2.93 7.98
C GLN A 56 10.93 -3.92 9.05
N ARG A 57 10.09 -4.87 8.66
CA ARG A 57 9.60 -5.91 9.57
C ARG A 57 10.15 -7.26 9.14
N THR A 58 10.75 -7.96 10.09
CA THR A 58 11.20 -9.33 9.89
C THR A 58 9.99 -10.26 9.93
N GLN A 59 9.79 -11.02 8.85
CA GLN A 59 8.82 -12.10 8.79
C GLN A 59 9.52 -13.42 8.51
N THR A 60 9.17 -14.44 9.29
CA THR A 60 9.59 -15.81 9.01
C THR A 60 8.64 -16.41 7.96
N ILE A 61 9.13 -16.57 6.73
CA ILE A 61 8.40 -17.22 5.64
C ILE A 61 9.11 -18.53 5.35
N THR A 62 8.37 -19.65 5.39
CA THR A 62 8.93 -21.00 5.13
C THR A 62 10.18 -21.32 5.97
N GLY A 63 10.22 -20.85 7.23
CA GLY A 63 11.33 -21.10 8.16
C GLY A 63 12.58 -20.23 7.93
N LYS A 64 12.51 -19.23 7.06
CA LYS A 64 13.57 -18.23 6.86
C LYS A 64 13.07 -16.84 7.20
N ASP A 65 13.93 -16.06 7.84
CA ASP A 65 13.63 -14.68 8.19
C ASP A 65 13.90 -13.74 7.01
N TYR A 66 12.88 -13.00 6.62
CA TYR A 66 12.92 -11.99 5.57
C TYR A 66 12.61 -10.62 6.15
N SER A 67 13.50 -9.65 5.93
CA SER A 67 13.21 -8.24 6.20
C SER A 67 12.38 -7.69 5.06
N LEU A 68 11.09 -7.48 5.28
CA LEU A 68 10.17 -6.94 4.29
C LEU A 68 9.85 -5.48 4.61
N PRO A 69 9.75 -4.60 3.59
CA PRO A 69 9.30 -3.22 3.79
C PRO A 69 7.79 -3.18 4.04
N TRP A 70 7.40 -2.48 5.10
CA TRP A 70 6.03 -2.29 5.55
C TRP A 70 5.71 -0.79 5.57
N LEU A 71 4.62 -0.39 4.93
CA LEU A 71 4.10 0.96 5.03
C LEU A 71 3.05 1.00 6.13
N VAL A 72 3.40 1.57 7.29
CA VAL A 72 2.46 1.83 8.38
C VAL A 72 1.67 3.08 8.03
N ALA A 73 0.48 2.89 7.48
CA ALA A 73 -0.40 3.97 7.07
C ALA A 73 -0.93 4.72 8.30
N THR A 74 -0.75 6.04 8.30
CA THR A 74 -1.18 6.95 9.36
C THR A 74 -2.36 7.81 8.95
N ARG A 75 -2.55 8.01 7.64
CA ARG A 75 -3.71 8.71 7.08
C ARG A 75 -3.94 8.39 5.61
N ILE A 76 -5.17 8.56 5.17
CA ILE A 76 -5.49 8.67 3.74
C ILE A 76 -5.24 10.12 3.31
N VAL A 77 -4.52 10.29 2.20
CA VAL A 77 -4.20 11.61 1.67
C VAL A 77 -5.27 12.05 0.69
N ARG A 78 -5.65 11.16 -0.22
CA ARG A 78 -6.63 11.42 -1.28
C ARG A 78 -6.99 10.14 -2.02
N THR A 79 -7.96 10.22 -2.91
CA THR A 79 -8.15 9.24 -3.97
C THR A 79 -6.99 9.29 -4.96
N ALA A 80 -6.62 8.12 -5.47
CA ALA A 80 -5.62 7.98 -6.51
C ALA A 80 -6.18 8.49 -7.85
N LYS A 81 -5.33 9.13 -8.64
CA LYS A 81 -5.67 9.55 -9.99
C LYS A 81 -5.60 8.36 -10.93
N ASP A 82 -6.36 8.39 -12.02
CA ASP A 82 -6.27 7.34 -13.06
C ASP A 82 -4.87 7.24 -13.67
N SER A 83 -4.13 8.35 -13.74
CA SER A 83 -2.72 8.35 -14.17
C SER A 83 -1.79 7.56 -13.24
N GLU A 84 -2.11 7.47 -11.95
CA GLU A 84 -1.37 6.69 -10.95
C GLU A 84 -1.75 5.21 -10.99
N ARG A 85 -2.95 4.91 -11.52
CA ARG A 85 -3.46 3.55 -11.74
C ARG A 85 -3.10 2.99 -13.12
N LYS A 86 -2.40 3.75 -13.98
CA LYS A 86 -2.08 3.39 -15.37
C LYS A 86 -1.33 2.07 -15.55
N HIS A 87 -0.60 1.59 -14.54
CA HIS A 87 0.10 0.30 -14.63
C HIS A 87 -0.86 -0.91 -14.63
N CYS A 88 -2.14 -0.70 -14.31
CA CYS A 88 -3.22 -1.65 -14.57
C CYS A 88 -3.81 -1.46 -15.97
N SER A 89 -3.03 -1.71 -17.02
CA SER A 89 -3.59 -1.83 -18.37
C SER A 89 -4.39 -3.13 -18.45
N SER A 90 -5.63 -3.10 -17.98
CA SER A 90 -6.61 -4.10 -18.37
C SER A 90 -7.02 -3.82 -19.81
N HIS A 91 -6.27 -4.38 -20.78
CA HIS A 91 -6.83 -4.66 -22.10
C HIS A 91 -7.59 -5.99 -22.03
#